data_AF-A0A949I466-F1
#
_entry.id   AF-A0A949I466-F1
#
_cell.length_a   1.000
_cell.length_b   1.000
_cell.length_c   1.000
_cell.angle_alpha   90.00
_cell.angle_beta   90.00
_cell.angle_gamma   90.00
#
_symmetry.space_group_name_H-M   'P 1'
#
loop_
_entity.id
_entity.type
_entity.pdbx_description
1 polymer ?
#
loop_
_entity_poly.entity_id
_entity_poly.type
_entity_poly.pdbx_seq_one_letter_code
_entity_poly.pdbx_strand_id
1 'polypeptide(L)' 'MNREIMAPEVRLSGPDNEPLGIVSLQEALRMSEEMDVDLVEIAAQAVPPVCRLMDYGKFRFQEQKKAHEAKLKQK' A
#
# COMPACT_ATOMS: atom_id res chain seq x y z
N MET A 1 11.80 4.03 -28.07
CA MET A 1 10.92 2.85 -28.10
C MET A 1 10.00 3.00 -26.92
N ASN A 2 8.77 3.43 -27.20
CA ASN A 2 7.76 3.79 -26.22
C ASN A 2 7.17 2.52 -25.58
N ARG A 3 6.78 2.57 -24.29
CA ARG A 3 5.88 1.65 -23.53
C ARG A 3 6.47 0.88 -22.33
N GLU A 4 7.20 1.54 -21.44
CA GLU A 4 7.54 0.97 -20.11
C GLU A 4 7.16 2.04 -19.07
N ILE A 5 5.95 2.15 -18.56
CA ILE A 5 5.13 1.16 -17.85
C ILE A 5 3.65 1.52 -18.11
N MET A 6 2.92 0.63 -18.80
CA MET A 6 1.48 0.68 -19.04
C MET A 6 0.81 -0.48 -18.29
N ALA A 7 0.97 -0.58 -16.97
CA ALA A 7 0.14 -1.52 -16.21
C ALA A 7 -1.15 -0.78 -15.85
N PRO A 8 -2.26 -0.94 -16.61
CA PRO A 8 -3.54 -0.31 -16.26
C PRO A 8 -4.09 -0.84 -14.93
N GLU A 9 -3.55 -1.99 -14.49
CA GLU A 9 -4.08 -2.81 -13.43
C GLU A 9 -3.04 -3.06 -12.34
N VAL A 10 -3.51 -3.02 -11.10
CA VAL A 10 -2.76 -3.32 -9.88
C VAL A 10 -3.52 -4.39 -9.10
N ARG A 11 -2.78 -5.28 -8.43
CA ARG A 11 -3.38 -6.19 -7.45
C ARG A 11 -3.62 -5.40 -6.16
N LEU A 12 -4.87 -5.20 -5.79
CA LEU A 12 -5.27 -4.44 -4.63
C LEU A 12 -5.65 -5.35 -3.45
N SER A 13 -5.14 -4.99 -2.28
CA SER A 13 -5.64 -5.47 -1.00
C SER A 13 -6.26 -4.32 -0.23
N GLY A 14 -7.38 -4.55 0.43
CA GLY A 14 -8.02 -3.54 1.28
C GLY A 14 -7.33 -3.35 2.63
N PRO A 15 -7.87 -2.47 3.49
CA PRO A 15 -7.28 -2.09 4.78
C PRO A 15 -7.02 -3.23 5.76
N ASP A 16 -7.85 -4.27 5.73
CA ASP A 16 -7.75 -5.43 6.61
C ASP A 16 -7.00 -6.61 5.93
N ASN A 17 -6.24 -6.32 4.86
CA ASN A 17 -5.59 -7.30 3.98
C ASN A 17 -6.58 -8.20 3.21
N GLU A 18 -7.83 -7.78 3.07
CA GLU A 18 -8.79 -8.47 2.23
C GLU A 18 -8.36 -8.38 0.75
N PRO A 19 -8.36 -9.49 0.00
CA PRO A 19 -8.02 -9.46 -1.42
C PRO A 19 -9.18 -8.84 -2.21
N LEU A 20 -8.99 -7.62 -2.71
CA LEU A 20 -9.94 -6.95 -3.61
C LEU A 20 -9.75 -7.39 -5.08
N GLY A 21 -8.63 -8.05 -5.37
CA GLY A 21 -8.34 -8.63 -6.68
C GLY A 21 -7.47 -7.72 -7.53
N ILE A 22 -7.60 -7.84 -8.86
CA ILE A 22 -6.88 -7.00 -9.81
C ILE A 22 -7.86 -5.91 -10.26
N VAL A 23 -7.50 -4.65 -10.02
CA VAL A 23 -8.32 -3.47 -10.32
C VAL A 23 -7.49 -2.46 -11.10
N SER A 24 -8.13 -1.50 -11.75
CA SER A 24 -7.39 -0.43 -12.40
C SER A 24 -6.71 0.48 -11.38
N LEU A 25 -5.61 1.14 -11.75
CA LEU A 25 -4.98 2.13 -10.89
C LEU A 25 -5.96 3.24 -10.49
N GLN A 26 -6.82 3.68 -11.43
CA GLN A 26 -7.86 4.68 -11.17
C GLN A 26 -8.88 4.19 -10.15
N GLU A 27 -9.29 2.92 -10.25
CA GLU A 27 -10.21 2.31 -9.28
C GLU A 27 -9.58 2.25 -7.89
N ALA A 28 -8.32 1.83 -7.81
CA ALA A 28 -7.59 1.76 -6.55
C ALA A 28 -7.46 3.15 -5.88
N LEU A 29 -7.18 4.19 -6.68
CA LEU A 29 -7.14 5.58 -6.20
C LEU A 29 -8.51 6.04 -5.70
N ARG A 30 -9.58 5.78 -6.47
CA ARG A 30 -10.94 6.14 -6.07
C ARG A 30 -11.36 5.44 -4.77
N MET A 31 -11.07 4.15 -4.63
CA MET A 31 -11.33 3.40 -3.40
C MET A 31 -10.57 3.98 -2.21
N SER A 32 -9.32 4.41 -2.41
CA SER A 32 -8.53 5.04 -1.36
C SER A 32 -9.15 6.36 -0.88
N GLU A 33 -9.64 7.18 -1.81
CA GLU A 33 -10.36 8.43 -1.50
C GLU A 33 -11.72 8.18 -0.83
N GLU A 34 -12.50 7.21 -1.31
CA GLU A 34 -13.80 6.85 -0.74
C GLU A 34 -13.69 6.34 0.71
N MET A 35 -12.56 5.69 1.04
CA MET A 35 -12.30 5.12 2.36
C MET A 35 -11.44 6.02 3.26
N ASP A 36 -11.00 7.19 2.78
CA ASP A 36 -10.10 8.12 3.48
C ASP A 36 -8.80 7.43 3.97
N VAL A 37 -8.19 6.63 3.09
CA VAL A 37 -6.94 5.88 3.33
C VAL A 37 -5.95 6.10 2.20
N ASP A 38 -4.68 5.74 2.40
CA ASP A 38 -3.67 5.86 1.36
C ASP A 38 -3.59 4.60 0.50
N LEU A 39 -3.38 4.77 -0.81
CA LEU A 39 -2.97 3.68 -1.69
C LEU A 39 -1.44 3.50 -1.59
N VAL A 40 -1.00 2.44 -0.92
CA VAL A 40 0.42 2.15 -0.71
C VAL A 40 0.88 1.00 -1.60
N GLU A 41 1.90 1.24 -2.42
CA GLU A 41 2.54 0.20 -3.22
C GLU A 41 3.44 -0.68 -2.34
N ILE A 42 3.14 -1.97 -2.27
CA ILE A 42 3.87 -2.95 -1.45
C ILE A 42 4.92 -3.70 -2.29
N ALA A 43 4.64 -3.94 -3.56
CA ALA A 43 5.57 -4.63 -4.46
C ALA A 43 5.46 -4.11 -5.91
N ALA A 44 6.34 -3.17 -6.26
CA ALA A 44 6.52 -2.61 -7.60
C ALA A 44 6.94 -3.67 -8.63
N GLN A 45 7.75 -4.65 -8.19
CA GLN A 45 8.38 -5.66 -9.03
C GLN A 45 7.44 -6.79 -9.45
N ALA A 46 6.24 -6.86 -8.85
CA ALA A 46 5.23 -7.83 -9.21
C ALA A 46 4.52 -7.42 -10.51
N VAL A 47 4.05 -8.40 -11.29
CA VAL A 47 3.22 -8.17 -12.48
C VAL A 47 1.88 -8.89 -12.29
N PRO A 48 0.76 -8.17 -12.05
CA PRO A 48 0.66 -6.72 -11.84
C PRO A 48 1.26 -6.27 -10.48
N PRO A 49 1.66 -4.99 -10.34
CA PRO A 49 2.14 -4.43 -9.08
C PRO A 49 1.14 -4.64 -7.95
N VAL A 50 1.64 -4.86 -6.72
CA VAL A 50 0.77 -5.08 -5.55
C VAL A 50 0.64 -3.81 -4.75
N CYS A 51 -0.59 -3.31 -4.63
CA CYS A 51 -0.94 -2.16 -3.82
C CYS A 51 -1.86 -2.57 -2.66
N ARG A 52 -1.81 -1.84 -1.56
CA ARG A 52 -2.68 -2.01 -0.40
C ARG A 52 -3.24 -0.67 0.05
N LEU A 53 -4.54 -0.65 0.33
CA LEU A 53 -5.18 0.48 1.00
C LEU A 53 -4.80 0.45 2.48
N MET A 54 -4.17 1.50 3.02
CA MET A 54 -3.85 1.61 4.44
C MET A 54 -3.56 3.07 4.81
N ASP A 55 -3.69 3.42 6.08
CA ASP A 55 -3.18 4.70 6.59
C ASP A 55 -1.65 4.61 6.80
N TYR A 56 -0.89 5.14 5.84
CA TYR A 56 0.57 5.08 5.88
C TYR A 56 1.14 5.94 7.02
N GLY A 57 0.49 7.07 7.32
CA GLY A 57 0.89 7.96 8.41
C GLY A 57 0.89 7.25 9.75
N LYS A 58 -0.20 6.55 10.07
CA LYS A 58 -0.36 5.77 11.30
C LYS A 58 0.59 4.57 11.34
N PHE A 59 0.78 3.87 10.22
CA PHE A 59 1.72 2.74 10.15
C PHE A 59 3.16 3.18 10.44
N ARG A 60 3.63 4.27 9.81
CA ARG A 60 4.98 4.80 10.03
C ARG A 60 5.18 5.31 11.46
N PHE A 61 4.14 5.88 12.07
CA PHE A 61 4.18 6.29 13.47
C PHE A 61 4.30 5.08 14.42
N GLN A 62 3.51 4.03 14.20
CA GLN A 62 3.56 2.81 15.01
C GLN A 62 4.90 2.09 14.88
N GLU A 63 5.46 1.98 13.67
CA GLU A 63 6.76 1.36 13.44
C GLU A 63 7.89 2.15 14.10
N GLN A 64 7.86 3.48 14.02
CA GLN A 64 8.85 4.33 14.71
C GLN A 64 8.75 4.20 16.23
N LYS A 65 7.53 4.19 16.78
CA LYS A 65 7.32 4.02 18.22
C LYS A 65 7.82 2.66 18.70
N LYS A 66 7.50 1.58 17.98
CA LYS A 66 7.95 0.22 18.29
C LYS A 66 9.48 0.07 18.19
N ALA A 67 10.10 0.66 17.17
CA ALA A 67 11.55 0.69 17.02
C ALA A 67 12.23 1.48 18.15
N HIS A 68 11.62 2.58 18.60
CA HIS A 68 12.10 3.37 19.73
C HIS A 68 12.01 2.58 21.05
N GLU A 69 10.87 1.93 21.33
CA GLU A 69 10.68 1.09 22.51
C GLU A 69 11.62 -0.13 22.53
N ALA A 70 11.87 -0.75 21.37
CA ALA A 70 12.82 -1.87 21.25
C ALA A 70 14.27 -1.42 21.52
N LYS A 71 14.68 -0.24 21.05
CA LYS A 71 15.98 0.37 21.37
C LYS A 71 16.14 0.69 22.85
N LEU A 72 15.06 1.11 23.51
CA LEU A 72 15.06 1.43 24.94
C LEU A 72 15.15 0.18 25.84
N LYS A 73 14.57 -0.95 25.42
CA LYS A 73 14.63 -2.22 26.16
C LYS A 73 15.95 -2.97 26.03
N GLN A 74 16.83 -2.57 25.10
CA GLN A 74 18.10 -3.22 24.84
C GLN A 74 19.28 -2.58 25.60
N LYS A 75 19.00 -1.75 26.61
CA LYS A 75 20.00 -1.12 27.49
C LYS A 75 19.93 -1.65 28.90
#